data_AF-A0A940W5J1-F1
#
_entry.id   AF-A0A940W5J1-F1
#
_cell.length_a   1.000
_cell.length_b   1.000
_cell.length_c   1.000
_cell.angle_alpha   90.00
_cell.angle_beta   90.00
_cell.angle_gamma   90.00
#
_symmetry.space_group_name_H-M   'P 1'
#
loop_
_entity.id
_entity.type
_entity.pdbx_description
1 polymer ?
#
loop_
_entity_poly.entity_id
_entity_poly.type
_entity_poly.pdbx_seq_one_letter_code
_entity_poly.pdbx_strand_id
1 'polypeptide(L)'
;MVEPGPGMGYFTLELARLVGRSGKVVAMDIQPKMLAKLRHRARKTGLLDRIDARRVPGDGMGLDDLKGQVDFVLAFAVVHEMPGAGRFFAEASAALKPGGRLLLAEPSFEVSEREFAVTLHLAGQNGFRVESRPAIRWSRSAVLVKI
;
A
#
# COMPACT_ATOMS: atom_id res chain seq x y z
N MET A 1 -6.87 -6.40 2.19
CA MET A 1 -6.15 -5.31 1.51
C MET A 1 -5.02 -4.83 2.40
N VAL A 2 -4.00 -4.21 1.82
CA VAL A 2 -2.83 -3.66 2.53
C VAL A 2 -2.64 -2.19 2.16
N GLU A 3 -2.27 -1.36 3.13
CA GLU A 3 -1.90 0.05 2.93
C GLU A 3 -0.65 0.38 3.79
N PRO A 4 0.53 0.54 3.17
CA PRO A 4 1.70 1.09 3.83
C PRO A 4 1.60 2.63 3.90
N GLY A 5 2.02 3.21 5.02
CA GLY A 5 1.98 4.66 5.23
C GLY A 5 0.56 5.25 5.25
N PRO A 6 -0.38 4.70 6.04
CA PRO A 6 -1.76 5.18 6.08
C PRO A 6 -1.90 6.61 6.64
N GLY A 7 -0.86 7.12 7.30
CA GLY A 7 -0.89 8.38 8.03
C GLY A 7 -2.06 8.41 9.03
N MET A 8 -2.94 9.39 8.90
CA MET A 8 -4.12 9.50 9.77
C MET A 8 -5.33 8.66 9.28
N GLY A 9 -5.17 7.84 8.24
CA GLY A 9 -6.20 6.92 7.76
C GLY A 9 -7.16 7.51 6.74
N TYR A 10 -6.70 8.38 5.84
CA TYR A 10 -7.58 8.93 4.80
C TYR A 10 -8.09 7.83 3.87
N PHE A 11 -7.19 7.02 3.31
CA PHE A 11 -7.60 5.91 2.45
C PHE A 11 -7.96 4.67 3.26
N THR A 12 -7.30 4.38 4.38
CA THR A 12 -7.59 3.20 5.21
C THR A 12 -9.06 3.08 5.57
N LEU A 13 -9.71 4.20 5.91
CA LEU A 13 -11.12 4.21 6.27
C LEU A 13 -12.01 3.91 5.06
N GLU A 14 -11.68 4.42 3.88
CA GLU A 14 -12.41 4.09 2.64
C GLU A 14 -12.18 2.63 2.23
N LEU A 15 -10.94 2.14 2.32
CA LEU A 15 -10.62 0.72 2.12
C LEU A 15 -11.42 -0.15 3.09
N ALA A 16 -11.52 0.24 4.37
CA ALA A 16 -12.29 -0.49 5.37
C ALA A 16 -13.80 -0.54 5.07
N ARG A 17 -14.35 0.49 4.39
CA ARG A 17 -15.71 0.43 3.86
C ARG A 17 -15.81 -0.53 2.67
N LEU A 18 -14.88 -0.42 1.71
CA LEU A 18 -14.85 -1.21 0.49
C LEU A 18 -14.71 -2.72 0.73
N VAL A 19 -13.88 -3.13 1.70
CA VAL A 19 -13.69 -4.56 2.03
C VAL A 19 -14.93 -5.21 2.67
N GLY A 20 -15.95 -4.44 3.05
CA GLY A 20 -17.17 -4.94 3.67
C GLY A 20 -16.93 -5.56 5.06
N ARG A 21 -17.91 -6.32 5.55
CA ARG A 21 -17.92 -6.86 6.93
C ARG A 21 -16.95 -8.01 7.15
N SER A 22 -16.67 -8.80 6.11
CA SER A 22 -15.80 -9.98 6.19
C SER A 22 -14.35 -9.69 5.82
N GLY A 23 -14.08 -8.55 5.19
CA GLY A 23 -12.74 -8.19 4.77
C GLY A 23 -11.96 -7.40 5.82
N LYS A 24 -10.66 -7.28 5.59
CA LYS A 24 -9.71 -6.59 6.47
C LYS A 24 -8.78 -5.68 5.67
N VAL A 25 -8.37 -4.59 6.31
CA VAL A 25 -7.29 -3.71 5.85
C VAL A 25 -6.16 -3.82 6.86
N VAL A 26 -4.99 -4.23 6.39
CA VAL A 26 -3.76 -4.20 7.18
C VAL A 26 -3.03 -2.92 6.85
N ALA A 27 -2.89 -2.03 7.83
CA ALA A 27 -2.32 -0.70 7.66
C ALA A 27 -1.07 -0.57 8.53
N MET A 28 0.08 -0.23 7.94
CA MET A 28 1.35 -0.18 8.68
C MET A 28 2.05 1.16 8.57
N ASP A 29 2.64 1.61 9.68
CA ASP A 29 3.35 2.88 9.78
C ASP A 29 4.50 2.76 10.78
N ILE A 30 5.58 3.51 10.55
CA ILE A 30 6.70 3.62 11.49
C ILE A 30 6.34 4.50 12.70
N GLN A 31 5.40 5.43 12.51
CA GLN A 31 5.03 6.45 13.49
C GLN A 31 3.86 5.98 14.37
N PRO A 32 4.09 5.67 15.65
CA PRO A 32 3.02 5.22 16.55
C PRO A 32 1.90 6.26 16.71
N LYS A 33 2.23 7.55 16.59
CA LYS A 33 1.27 8.66 16.66
C LYS A 33 0.26 8.62 15.50
N MET A 34 0.68 8.24 14.29
CA MET A 34 -0.22 8.12 13.13
C MET A 34 -1.19 6.97 13.32
N LEU A 35 -0.69 5.81 13.74
CA LEU A 35 -1.53 4.64 14.04
C LEU A 35 -2.53 4.91 15.17
N ALA A 36 -2.16 5.68 16.19
CA ALA A 36 -3.10 6.09 17.24
C ALA A 36 -4.23 6.95 16.68
N LYS A 37 -3.92 7.92 15.81
CA LYS A 37 -4.93 8.76 15.13
C LYS A 37 -5.83 7.95 14.20
N LEU A 38 -5.26 7.03 13.42
CA LEU A 38 -6.01 6.09 12.57
C LEU A 38 -7.00 5.29 13.41
N ARG A 39 -6.55 4.63 14.49
CA ARG A 39 -7.43 3.83 15.36
C ARG A 39 -8.54 4.67 15.98
N HIS A 40 -8.25 5.91 16.38
CA HIS A 40 -9.25 6.84 16.91
C HIS A 40 -10.33 7.16 15.89
N ARG A 41 -9.95 7.51 14.66
CA ARG A 41 -10.89 7.81 13.56
C ARG A 41 -11.68 6.58 13.14
N ALA A 42 -11.03 5.41 13.08
CA ALA A 42 -11.69 4.14 12.80
C ALA A 42 -12.75 3.79 13.85
N ARG A 43 -12.47 4.02 15.14
CA ARG A 43 -13.45 3.83 16.21
C ARG A 43 -14.65 4.75 16.06
N LYS A 44 -14.41 6.05 15.79
CA LYS A 44 -15.48 7.05 15.57
C LYS A 44 -16.39 6.72 14.39
N THR A 45 -15.90 5.98 13.41
CA THR A 45 -16.63 5.61 12.19
C THR A 45 -17.19 4.19 12.25
N GLY A 46 -16.96 3.45 13.33
CA GLY A 46 -17.41 2.05 13.47
C GLY A 46 -16.69 1.07 12.54
N LEU A 47 -15.46 1.38 12.13
CA LEU A 47 -14.66 0.59 11.17
C LEU A 47 -13.45 -0.10 11.81
N LEU A 48 -13.22 0.10 13.11
CA LEU A 48 -12.03 -0.41 13.80
C LEU A 48 -11.91 -1.93 13.74
N ASP A 49 -13.04 -2.64 13.73
CA ASP A 49 -13.10 -4.09 13.60
C ASP A 49 -12.54 -4.60 12.26
N ARG A 50 -12.42 -3.75 11.24
CA ARG A 50 -11.92 -4.11 9.91
C ARG A 50 -10.46 -3.72 9.67
N ILE A 51 -9.82 -3.06 10.63
CA ILE A 51 -8.49 -2.48 10.45
C ILE A 51 -7.51 -3.12 11.42
N ASP A 52 -6.50 -3.79 10.86
CA ASP A 52 -5.31 -4.23 11.58
C ASP A 52 -4.20 -3.19 11.41
N ALA A 53 -4.06 -2.31 12.40
CA ALA A 53 -3.05 -1.28 12.41
C ALA A 53 -1.76 -1.79 13.05
N ARG A 54 -0.67 -1.87 12.29
CA ARG A 54 0.63 -2.44 12.71
C ARG A 54 1.71 -1.37 12.76
N ARG A 55 2.56 -1.42 13.80
CA ARG A 55 3.79 -0.63 13.82
C ARG A 55 4.91 -1.46 13.22
N VAL A 56 5.59 -0.92 12.23
CA VAL A 56 6.78 -1.54 11.62
C VAL A 56 8.00 -0.68 11.96
N PRO A 57 9.00 -1.20 12.70
CA PRO A 57 10.14 -0.39 13.16
C PRO A 57 11.26 -0.26 12.12
N GLY A 58 11.13 -0.91 10.97
CA GLY A 58 12.20 -1.01 9.96
C GLY A 58 11.78 -0.54 8.58
N ASP A 59 12.61 -0.88 7.62
CA ASP A 59 12.54 -0.58 6.18
C ASP A 59 11.64 -1.56 5.38
N GLY A 60 10.83 -2.37 6.08
CA GLY A 60 9.91 -3.34 5.50
C GLY A 60 8.46 -3.16 5.97
N MET A 61 7.56 -3.95 5.39
CA MET A 61 6.13 -3.91 5.66
C MET A 61 5.69 -4.97 6.69
N GLY A 62 6.50 -6.00 6.94
CA GLY A 62 6.18 -7.02 7.95
C GLY A 62 4.94 -7.84 7.59
N LEU A 63 4.88 -8.30 6.33
CA LEU A 63 3.72 -9.01 5.74
C LEU A 63 3.90 -10.54 5.68
N ASP A 64 4.86 -11.10 6.40
CA ASP A 64 5.18 -12.53 6.32
C ASP A 64 3.98 -13.44 6.67
N ASP A 65 3.12 -13.00 7.59
CA ASP A 65 1.90 -13.69 8.00
C ASP A 65 0.77 -13.62 6.93
N LEU A 66 0.93 -12.79 5.90
CA LEU A 66 -0.06 -12.55 4.84
C LEU A 66 0.35 -13.12 3.48
N LYS A 67 1.39 -13.97 3.42
CA LYS A 67 1.85 -14.60 2.17
C LYS A 67 0.70 -15.23 1.39
N GLY A 68 0.52 -14.81 0.13
CA GLY A 68 -0.52 -15.30 -0.76
C GLY A 68 -1.96 -15.03 -0.31
N GLN A 69 -2.22 -14.08 0.60
CA GLN A 69 -3.54 -13.82 1.16
C GLN A 69 -4.12 -12.45 0.80
N VAL A 70 -3.30 -11.55 0.25
CA VAL A 70 -3.72 -10.16 -0.04
C VAL A 70 -4.30 -10.06 -1.45
N ASP A 71 -5.49 -9.47 -1.58
CA ASP A 71 -6.13 -9.22 -2.89
C ASP A 71 -5.63 -7.92 -3.54
N PHE A 72 -5.35 -6.90 -2.72
CA PHE A 72 -5.01 -5.56 -3.18
C PHE A 72 -4.08 -4.82 -2.22
N VAL A 73 -3.10 -4.10 -2.78
CA VAL A 73 -2.21 -3.16 -2.08
C VAL A 73 -2.45 -1.76 -2.60
N LEU A 74 -2.68 -0.79 -1.71
CA LEU A 74 -2.67 0.63 -2.05
C LEU A 74 -1.35 1.24 -1.58
N ALA A 75 -0.50 1.67 -2.51
CA ALA A 75 0.75 2.36 -2.23
C ALA A 75 0.64 3.81 -2.73
N PHE A 76 0.28 4.73 -1.84
CA PHE A 76 0.00 6.11 -2.17
C PHE A 76 0.97 7.04 -1.44
N ALA A 77 1.84 7.73 -2.19
CA ALA A 77 2.86 8.64 -1.67
C ALA A 77 3.75 7.99 -0.59
N VAL A 78 4.27 6.78 -0.86
CA VAL A 78 5.00 6.00 0.15
C VAL A 78 6.27 5.33 -0.37
N VAL A 79 6.29 4.81 -1.60
CA VAL A 79 7.42 3.99 -2.06
C VAL A 79 8.67 4.84 -2.25
N HIS A 80 8.52 6.09 -2.68
CA HIS A 80 9.62 7.06 -2.79
C HIS A 80 10.24 7.47 -1.44
N GLU A 81 9.52 7.31 -0.33
CA GLU A 81 10.04 7.58 1.03
C GLU A 81 10.76 6.36 1.63
N MET A 82 10.59 5.17 1.03
CA MET A 82 11.17 3.94 1.57
C MET A 82 12.64 3.81 1.21
N PRO A 83 13.50 3.27 2.10
CA PRO A 83 14.92 3.07 1.84
C PRO A 83 15.21 2.14 0.65
N GLY A 84 14.25 1.30 0.23
CA GLY A 84 14.44 0.36 -0.88
C GLY A 84 13.13 -0.09 -1.53
N ALA A 85 12.81 0.47 -2.69
CA ALA A 85 11.64 0.09 -3.49
C ALA A 85 11.64 -1.40 -3.90
N GLY A 86 12.82 -1.99 -4.14
CA GLY A 86 12.95 -3.42 -4.46
C GLY A 86 12.41 -4.32 -3.35
N ARG A 87 12.77 -4.04 -2.09
CA ARG A 87 12.24 -4.77 -0.92
C ARG A 87 10.73 -4.60 -0.78
N PHE A 88 10.25 -3.37 -0.96
CA PHE A 88 8.81 -3.10 -0.96
C PHE A 88 8.06 -4.00 -1.97
N PHE A 89 8.52 -4.05 -3.23
CA PHE A 89 7.87 -4.89 -4.23
C PHE A 89 8.04 -6.38 -3.96
N ALA A 90 9.17 -6.83 -3.43
CA ALA A 90 9.35 -8.23 -3.03
C ALA A 90 8.33 -8.66 -1.95
N GLU A 91 8.17 -7.86 -0.89
CA GLU A 91 7.21 -8.14 0.18
C GLU A 91 5.75 -8.02 -0.31
N ALA A 92 5.44 -7.01 -1.12
CA ALA A 92 4.11 -6.85 -1.73
C ALA A 92 3.76 -8.05 -2.62
N SER A 93 4.70 -8.48 -3.46
CA SER A 93 4.53 -9.64 -4.35
C SER A 93 4.31 -10.91 -3.52
N ALA A 94 5.11 -11.14 -2.48
CA ALA A 94 4.94 -12.31 -1.60
C ALA A 94 3.57 -12.35 -0.90
N ALA A 95 3.07 -11.19 -0.43
CA ALA A 95 1.78 -11.08 0.24
C ALA A 95 0.59 -11.22 -0.71
N LEU A 96 0.70 -10.72 -1.94
CA LEU A 96 -0.39 -10.78 -2.92
C LEU A 96 -0.69 -12.20 -3.39
N LYS A 97 -1.98 -12.51 -3.56
CA LYS A 97 -2.45 -13.67 -4.31
C LYS A 97 -1.99 -13.58 -5.78
N PRO A 98 -1.86 -14.71 -6.50
CA PRO A 98 -1.73 -14.68 -7.96
C PRO A 98 -2.86 -13.85 -8.59
N GLY A 99 -2.53 -12.93 -9.50
CA GLY A 99 -3.49 -11.98 -10.08
C GLY A 99 -3.94 -10.83 -9.15
N GLY A 100 -3.43 -10.78 -7.93
CA GLY A 100 -3.62 -9.66 -7.01
C GLY A 100 -2.99 -8.36 -7.57
N ARG A 101 -3.55 -7.22 -7.17
CA ARG A 101 -3.20 -5.91 -7.75
C ARG A 101 -2.56 -4.97 -6.74
N LEU A 102 -1.70 -4.07 -7.23
CA LEU A 102 -1.13 -2.98 -6.48
C LEU A 102 -1.40 -1.67 -7.23
N LEU A 103 -2.03 -0.69 -6.57
CA LEU A 103 -2.08 0.67 -7.08
C LEU A 103 -0.90 1.45 -6.52
N LEU A 104 0.01 1.85 -7.39
CA LEU A 104 1.12 2.74 -7.08
C LEU A 104 0.73 4.15 -7.53
N ALA A 105 0.77 5.12 -6.63
CA ALA A 105 0.54 6.52 -6.93
C ALA A 105 1.56 7.39 -6.18
N GLU A 106 2.36 8.15 -6.91
CA GLU A 106 3.41 8.99 -6.35
C GLU A 106 3.22 10.47 -6.72
N PRO A 107 3.53 11.42 -5.82
CA PRO A 107 3.35 12.85 -6.08
C PRO A 107 4.21 13.29 -7.27
N SER A 108 3.56 13.83 -8.31
CA SER A 108 4.25 14.16 -9.58
C SER A 108 5.23 15.33 -9.47
N PHE A 109 5.19 16.07 -8.36
CA PHE A 109 6.06 17.20 -8.04
C PHE A 109 7.29 16.80 -7.22
N GLU A 110 7.32 15.60 -6.64
CA GLU A 110 8.50 15.06 -5.93
C GLU A 110 9.17 13.94 -6.72
N VAL A 111 8.37 13.13 -7.42
CA VAL A 111 8.87 12.02 -8.25
C VAL A 111 8.76 12.42 -9.71
N SER A 112 9.89 12.44 -10.42
CA SER A 112 9.96 12.65 -11.87
C SER A 112 9.45 11.43 -12.65
N GLU A 113 9.16 11.60 -13.94
CA GLU A 113 8.74 10.47 -14.78
C GLU A 113 9.84 9.42 -14.91
N ARG A 114 11.11 9.84 -14.89
CA ARG A 114 12.27 8.94 -14.94
C ARG A 114 12.38 8.10 -13.68
N GLU A 115 12.27 8.72 -12.50
CA GLU A 115 12.29 8.00 -11.22
C GLU A 115 11.10 7.03 -11.12
N PHE A 116 9.92 7.47 -11.54
CA PHE A 116 8.75 6.60 -11.58
C PHE A 116 8.95 5.40 -12.52
N ALA A 117 9.55 5.59 -13.70
CA ALA A 117 9.90 4.51 -14.60
C ALA A 117 10.90 3.51 -14.00
N VAL A 118 11.89 4.00 -13.23
CA VAL A 118 12.82 3.13 -12.47
C VAL A 118 12.05 2.31 -11.43
N THR A 119 11.14 2.93 -10.69
CA THR A 119 10.28 2.24 -9.72
C THR A 119 9.43 1.15 -10.39
N LEU A 120 8.86 1.42 -11.57
CA LEU A 120 8.12 0.41 -12.35
C LEU A 120 9.02 -0.74 -12.84
N HIS A 121 10.26 -0.44 -13.23
CA HIS A 121 11.23 -1.46 -13.60
C HIS A 121 11.57 -2.38 -12.42
N LEU A 122 11.79 -1.82 -11.23
CA LEU A 122 12.01 -2.59 -10.00
C LEU A 122 10.80 -3.45 -9.64
N ALA A 123 9.58 -2.93 -9.81
CA ALA A 123 8.36 -3.73 -9.71
C ALA A 123 8.39 -4.92 -10.68
N GLY A 124 8.78 -4.69 -11.93
CA GLY A 124 8.95 -5.73 -12.95
C GLY A 124 9.89 -6.87 -12.51
N GLN A 125 11.04 -6.50 -11.95
CA GLN A 125 12.01 -7.46 -11.41
C GLN A 125 11.48 -8.29 -10.23
N ASN A 126 10.39 -7.85 -9.60
CA ASN A 126 9.76 -8.49 -8.44
C ASN A 126 8.41 -9.15 -8.77
N GLY A 127 8.20 -9.51 -10.04
CA GLY A 127 7.02 -10.29 -10.46
C GLY A 127 5.76 -9.46 -10.64
N PHE A 128 5.89 -8.20 -11.01
CA PHE A 128 4.77 -7.35 -11.42
C PHE A 128 4.79 -7.03 -12.91
N ARG A 129 3.61 -6.82 -13.47
CA ARG A 129 3.43 -6.21 -14.78
C ARG A 129 2.53 -4.99 -14.64
N VAL A 130 2.81 -3.93 -15.40
CA VAL A 130 1.88 -2.79 -15.51
C VAL A 130 0.63 -3.25 -16.25
N GLU A 131 -0.52 -3.13 -15.60
CA GLU A 131 -1.84 -3.42 -16.17
C GLU A 131 -2.47 -2.17 -16.78
N SER A 132 -2.36 -1.03 -16.10
CA SER A 132 -2.90 0.25 -16.56
C SER A 132 -2.17 1.44 -15.92
N ARG A 133 -2.35 2.65 -16.48
CA ARG A 133 -1.85 3.91 -15.90
C ARG A 133 -3.02 4.89 -15.74
N PRO A 134 -3.79 4.82 -14.64
CA PRO A 134 -4.92 5.70 -14.45
C PRO A 134 -4.47 7.17 -14.27
N ALA A 135 -5.34 8.10 -14.64
CA ALA A 135 -5.11 9.52 -14.38
C ALA A 135 -5.53 9.83 -12.94
N ILE A 136 -4.57 10.13 -12.08
CA ILE A 136 -4.81 10.61 -10.71
C ILE A 136 -4.20 12.01 -10.61
N ARG A 137 -5.02 12.98 -10.22
CA ARG A 137 -4.61 14.39 -10.17
C ARG A 137 -3.41 14.56 -9.23
N TRP A 138 -2.36 15.20 -9.75
CA TRP A 138 -1.07 15.42 -9.08
C TRP A 138 -0.28 14.16 -8.75
N SER A 139 -0.57 13.04 -9.42
CA SER A 139 0.15 11.80 -9.21
C SER A 139 0.62 11.15 -10.51
N ARG A 140 1.80 10.54 -10.46
CA ARG A 140 2.19 9.48 -11.40
C ARG A 140 1.61 8.19 -10.87
N SER A 141 0.87 7.45 -11.69
CA SER A 141 0.24 6.24 -11.19
C SER A 141 0.27 5.08 -12.18
N ALA A 142 0.22 3.88 -11.60
CA ALA A 142 0.14 2.63 -12.30
C ALA A 142 -0.62 1.61 -11.45
N VAL A 143 -1.49 0.82 -12.10
CA VAL A 143 -1.98 -0.43 -11.54
C VAL A 143 -1.04 -1.53 -11.99
N LEU A 144 -0.47 -2.24 -11.03
CA LEU A 144 0.38 -3.39 -11.22
C LEU A 144 -0.40 -4.66 -10.91
N VAL A 145 -0.17 -5.71 -11.68
CA VAL A 145 -0.71 -7.05 -11.42
C VAL A 145 0.44 -8.01 -11.15
N LYS A 146 0.30 -8.83 -10.10
CA LYS A 146 1.24 -9.91 -9.81
C LYS A 146 1.12 -11.02 -10.86
N ILE A 147 2.25 -11.38 -11.46
CA ILE A 147 2.38 -12.47 -12.44
C ILE A 147 2.94 -13.75 -11.82
#